data_AF-Q4DM23-F1
#
_entry.id   AF-Q4DM23-F1
#
_cell.length_a   1.000
_cell.length_b   1.000
_cell.length_c   1.000
_cell.angle_alpha   90.00
_cell.angle_beta   90.00
_cell.angle_gamma   90.00
#
_symmetry.space_group_name_H-M   'P 1'
#
loop_
_entity.id
_entity.type
_entity.pdbx_description
1 polymer ?
#
loop_
_entity_poly.entity_id
_entity_poly.type
_entity_poly.pdbx_seq_one_letter_code
_entity_poly.pdbx_strand_id
1 'polypeptide(L)'
;MSTSKESTVEFLTQACCGTIMALFRMGIVDPDSYKDQLVVLMSRYLNNCWNALLRGDDPVVISTYAAINHDRPNCVFKKFFDLGTHAFPERCPEELLKYSPDDPQHLEDARIEVSELLKAFFSENIPDDFWNHECDGLSLEEERSIWAQNGCATEEFFVLSGTRSLLS
;
A
#
# COMPACT_ATOMS: atom_id res chain seq x y z
N MET A 1 17.63 -10.36 9.58
CA MET A 1 16.98 -10.17 8.27
C MET A 1 15.49 -10.32 8.52
N SER A 2 14.68 -9.36 8.08
CA SER A 2 13.23 -9.48 8.20
C SER A 2 12.72 -10.66 7.37
N THR A 3 11.70 -11.34 7.84
CA THR A 3 11.00 -12.37 7.06
C THR A 3 10.16 -11.72 5.95
N SER A 4 9.70 -12.52 5.00
CA SER A 4 8.76 -12.05 3.96
C SER A 4 7.47 -11.50 4.57
N LYS A 5 6.95 -12.15 5.62
CA LYS A 5 5.82 -11.67 6.42
C LYS A 5 6.13 -10.35 7.11
N GLU A 6 7.22 -10.25 7.87
CA GLU A 6 7.58 -9.01 8.59
C GLU A 6 7.69 -7.83 7.61
N SER A 7 8.34 -8.04 6.46
CA SER A 7 8.49 -7.01 5.43
C SER A 7 7.15 -6.60 4.80
N THR A 8 6.24 -7.58 4.63
CA THR A 8 4.87 -7.35 4.16
C THR A 8 4.06 -6.54 5.16
N VAL A 9 4.11 -6.92 6.44
CA VAL A 9 3.43 -6.23 7.54
C VAL A 9 3.93 -4.80 7.66
N GLU A 10 5.26 -4.59 7.70
CA GLU A 10 5.86 -3.26 7.81
C GLU A 10 5.45 -2.35 6.65
N PHE A 11 5.53 -2.86 5.42
CA PHE A 11 5.14 -2.10 4.24
C PHE A 11 3.65 -1.72 4.27
N LEU A 12 2.76 -2.68 4.55
CA LEU A 12 1.33 -2.43 4.59
C LEU A 12 0.93 -1.51 5.75
N THR A 13 1.53 -1.66 6.92
CA THR A 13 1.35 -0.74 8.05
C THR A 13 1.73 0.68 7.64
N GLN A 14 2.91 0.88 7.02
CA GLN A 14 3.35 2.21 6.59
C GLN A 14 2.43 2.80 5.52
N ALA A 15 2.07 2.01 4.50
CA ALA A 15 1.22 2.44 3.39
C ALA A 15 -0.19 2.83 3.87
N CYS A 16 -0.81 1.98 4.69
CA CYS A 16 -2.16 2.22 5.19
C CYS A 16 -2.19 3.36 6.22
N CYS A 17 -1.21 3.40 7.12
CA CYS A 17 -1.08 4.50 8.09
C CYS A 17 -0.88 5.83 7.37
N GLY A 18 0.03 5.90 6.39
CA GLY A 18 0.26 7.10 5.59
C GLY A 18 -1.01 7.59 4.87
N THR A 19 -1.82 6.65 4.35
CA THR A 19 -3.09 6.95 3.68
C THR A 19 -4.13 7.50 4.66
N ILE A 20 -4.32 6.85 5.81
CA ILE A 20 -5.24 7.31 6.87
C ILE A 20 -4.82 8.68 7.40
N MET A 21 -3.54 8.85 7.71
CA MET A 21 -3.02 10.12 8.26
C MET A 21 -3.08 11.25 7.24
N ALA A 22 -2.85 10.97 5.94
CA ALA A 22 -3.03 11.96 4.89
C ALA A 22 -4.49 12.44 4.81
N LEU A 23 -5.45 11.51 4.86
CA LEU A 23 -6.87 11.86 4.81
C LEU A 23 -7.32 12.60 6.09
N PHE A 24 -6.87 12.15 7.26
CA PHE A 24 -7.12 12.82 8.54
C PHE A 24 -6.63 14.27 8.53
N ARG A 25 -5.42 14.52 8.02
CA ARG A 25 -4.85 15.87 7.89
C ARG A 25 -5.61 16.76 6.90
N MET A 26 -6.27 16.19 5.89
CA MET A 26 -7.04 16.98 4.93
C MET A 26 -8.30 17.60 5.55
N GLY A 27 -8.81 17.07 6.67
CA GLY A 27 -9.90 17.65 7.48
C GLY A 27 -11.29 17.71 6.81
N ILE A 28 -11.37 17.50 5.50
CA ILE A 28 -12.60 17.48 4.70
C ILE A 28 -12.77 16.06 4.19
N VAL A 29 -13.44 15.23 4.98
CA VAL A 29 -13.82 13.89 4.55
C VAL A 29 -15.33 13.80 4.65
N ASP A 30 -15.98 13.67 3.51
CA ASP A 30 -17.35 13.19 3.48
C ASP A 30 -17.39 11.80 4.16
N PRO A 31 -18.10 11.66 5.30
CA PRO A 31 -18.11 10.41 6.06
C PRO A 31 -18.62 9.22 5.26
N ASP A 32 -19.47 9.45 4.25
CA ASP A 32 -20.07 8.38 3.44
C ASP A 32 -19.12 7.90 2.32
N SER A 33 -18.06 8.65 2.01
CA SER A 33 -17.05 8.28 1.01
C SER A 33 -15.63 8.13 1.60
N TYR A 34 -15.51 8.05 2.92
CA TYR A 34 -14.22 7.98 3.63
C TYR A 34 -13.36 6.81 3.13
N LYS A 35 -13.92 5.60 3.06
CA LYS A 35 -13.19 4.42 2.59
C LYS A 35 -12.79 4.54 1.12
N ASP A 36 -13.67 5.03 0.26
CA ASP A 36 -13.36 5.22 -1.16
C ASP A 36 -12.20 6.21 -1.35
N GLN A 37 -12.16 7.26 -0.55
CA GLN A 37 -11.03 8.22 -0.55
C GLN A 37 -9.72 7.56 -0.10
N LEU A 38 -9.75 6.68 0.90
CA LEU A 38 -8.57 5.89 1.28
C LEU A 38 -8.15 4.94 0.16
N VAL A 39 -9.09 4.27 -0.51
CA VAL A 39 -8.81 3.37 -1.63
C VAL A 39 -8.11 4.14 -2.76
N VAL A 40 -8.61 5.32 -3.13
CA VAL A 40 -7.99 6.19 -4.15
C VAL A 40 -6.54 6.54 -3.78
N LEU A 41 -6.31 6.96 -2.53
CA LEU A 41 -4.98 7.32 -2.04
C LEU A 41 -4.02 6.12 -2.05
N MET A 42 -4.49 4.95 -1.63
CA MET A 42 -3.73 3.71 -1.63
C MET A 42 -3.39 3.25 -3.05
N SER A 43 -4.34 3.32 -3.99
CA SER A 43 -4.08 3.01 -5.39
C SER A 43 -2.99 3.90 -5.98
N ARG A 44 -3.03 5.21 -5.70
CA ARG A 44 -1.98 6.14 -6.14
C ARG A 44 -0.63 5.83 -5.51
N TYR A 45 -0.61 5.51 -4.22
CA TYR A 45 0.61 5.13 -3.52
C TYR A 45 1.25 3.87 -4.14
N LEU A 46 0.46 2.81 -4.33
CA LEU A 46 0.95 1.56 -4.93
C LEU A 46 1.36 1.73 -6.40
N ASN A 47 0.66 2.58 -7.18
CA ASN A 47 1.09 2.94 -8.53
C ASN A 47 2.48 3.59 -8.53
N ASN A 48 2.75 4.48 -7.58
CA ASN A 48 4.07 5.10 -7.43
C ASN A 48 5.13 4.08 -7.03
N CYS A 49 4.83 3.19 -6.09
CA CYS A 49 5.73 2.10 -5.70
C CYS A 49 6.04 1.16 -6.87
N TRP A 50 5.05 0.76 -7.66
CA TRP A 50 5.28 -0.08 -8.84
C TRP A 50 6.19 0.62 -9.85
N ASN A 51 5.91 1.89 -10.18
CA ASN A 51 6.78 2.67 -11.07
C ASN A 51 8.19 2.86 -10.50
N ALA A 52 8.34 2.98 -9.17
CA ALA A 52 9.64 3.09 -8.52
C ALA A 52 10.41 1.76 -8.52
N LEU A 53 9.70 0.63 -8.38
CA LEU A 53 10.27 -0.70 -8.52
C LEU A 53 10.79 -0.95 -9.94
N LEU A 54 10.02 -0.57 -10.97
CA LEU A 54 10.46 -0.68 -12.36
C LEU A 54 11.71 0.17 -12.63
N ARG A 55 11.73 1.42 -12.15
CA ARG A 55 12.89 2.32 -12.27
C ARG A 55 14.09 1.90 -11.45
N GLY A 56 13.86 1.28 -10.30
CA GLY A 56 14.89 1.06 -9.30
C GLY A 56 15.35 2.35 -8.60
N ASP A 57 14.45 3.31 -8.39
CA ASP A 57 14.78 4.63 -7.82
C ASP A 57 14.29 4.88 -6.37
N ASP A 58 13.55 3.95 -5.76
CA ASP A 58 13.16 3.98 -4.34
C ASP A 58 13.78 2.81 -3.56
N PRO A 59 14.82 3.05 -2.73
CA PRO A 59 15.49 2.00 -1.95
C PRO A 59 14.56 1.24 -1.00
N VAL A 60 13.54 1.90 -0.43
CA VAL A 60 12.61 1.26 0.50
C VAL A 60 11.77 0.24 -0.28
N VAL A 61 11.15 0.66 -1.37
CA VAL A 61 10.33 -0.23 -2.22
C VAL A 61 11.16 -1.41 -2.75
N ILE A 62 12.38 -1.16 -3.23
CA ILE A 62 13.27 -2.20 -3.75
C ILE A 62 13.63 -3.20 -2.65
N SER A 63 14.00 -2.71 -1.46
CA SER A 63 14.40 -3.57 -0.35
C SER A 63 13.23 -4.40 0.20
N THR A 64 12.03 -3.82 0.31
CA THR A 64 10.81 -4.52 0.70
C THR A 64 10.48 -5.62 -0.29
N TYR A 65 10.51 -5.33 -1.59
CA TYR A 65 10.20 -6.30 -2.63
C TYR A 65 11.20 -7.48 -2.62
N ALA A 66 12.49 -7.18 -2.48
CA ALA A 66 13.52 -8.20 -2.36
C ALA A 66 13.34 -9.07 -1.10
N ALA A 67 12.97 -8.48 0.05
CA ALA A 67 12.75 -9.21 1.29
C ALA A 67 11.50 -10.09 1.28
N ILE A 68 10.47 -9.70 0.51
CA ILE A 68 9.28 -10.52 0.25
C ILE A 68 9.62 -11.78 -0.54
N ASN A 69 10.67 -11.72 -1.38
CA ASN A 69 11.17 -12.84 -2.17
C ASN A 69 10.09 -13.45 -3.08
N HIS A 70 9.33 -12.59 -3.76
CA HIS A 70 8.33 -12.98 -4.74
C HIS A 70 8.56 -12.21 -6.05
N ASP A 71 8.93 -12.91 -7.12
CA ASP A 71 9.49 -12.26 -8.33
C ASP A 71 8.45 -11.69 -9.31
N ARG A 72 7.15 -11.83 -9.05
CA ARG A 72 6.09 -11.28 -9.92
C ARG A 72 5.47 -10.02 -9.32
N PRO A 73 5.82 -8.80 -9.77
CA PRO A 73 5.36 -7.55 -9.16
C PRO A 73 3.86 -7.40 -9.20
N ASN A 74 3.23 -7.73 -10.34
CA ASN A 74 1.78 -7.65 -10.48
C ASN A 74 1.02 -8.42 -9.40
N CYS A 75 1.50 -9.60 -9.01
CA CYS A 75 0.89 -10.38 -7.94
C CYS A 75 1.05 -9.68 -6.58
N VAL A 76 2.27 -9.21 -6.29
CA VAL A 76 2.58 -8.54 -5.02
C VAL A 76 1.72 -7.29 -4.84
N PHE A 77 1.65 -6.41 -5.84
CA PHE A 77 0.87 -5.18 -5.75
C PHE A 77 -0.64 -5.42 -5.67
N LYS A 78 -1.18 -6.45 -6.34
CA LYS A 78 -2.59 -6.86 -6.17
C LYS A 78 -2.87 -7.31 -4.74
N LYS A 79 -2.03 -8.17 -4.18
CA LYS A 79 -2.18 -8.64 -2.79
C LYS A 79 -2.03 -7.52 -1.77
N PHE A 80 -1.08 -6.60 -1.99
CA PHE A 80 -0.97 -5.42 -1.15
C PHE A 80 -2.22 -4.56 -1.18
N PHE A 81 -2.79 -4.35 -2.37
CA PHE A 81 -4.02 -3.61 -2.53
C PHE A 81 -5.19 -4.29 -1.81
N ASP A 82 -5.37 -5.59 -2.01
CA ASP A 82 -6.44 -6.37 -1.38
C ASP A 82 -6.34 -6.31 0.15
N LEU A 83 -5.15 -6.55 0.71
CA LEU A 83 -4.91 -6.51 2.15
C LEU A 83 -5.09 -5.10 2.73
N GLY A 84 -4.52 -4.08 2.08
CA GLY A 84 -4.59 -2.71 2.56
C GLY A 84 -6.01 -2.16 2.54
N THR A 85 -6.76 -2.40 1.46
CA THR A 85 -8.15 -1.95 1.36
C THR A 85 -9.09 -2.70 2.31
N HIS A 86 -8.79 -3.95 2.63
CA HIS A 86 -9.51 -4.71 3.66
C HIS A 86 -9.29 -4.13 5.07
N ALA A 87 -8.10 -3.59 5.35
CA ALA A 87 -7.77 -2.96 6.63
C ALA A 87 -8.39 -1.56 6.81
N PHE A 88 -8.86 -0.92 5.73
CA PHE A 88 -9.39 0.44 5.82
C PHE A 88 -10.76 0.50 6.49
N PRO A 89 -10.95 1.42 7.45
CA PRO A 89 -12.22 1.59 8.12
C PRO A 89 -13.23 2.29 7.20
N GLU A 90 -14.51 1.99 7.41
CA GLU A 90 -15.63 2.61 6.65
C GLU A 90 -15.78 4.12 6.94
N ARG A 91 -15.30 4.56 8.10
CA ARG A 91 -15.37 5.95 8.58
C ARG A 91 -14.05 6.33 9.27
N CYS A 92 -13.87 7.63 9.52
CA CYS A 92 -12.77 8.11 10.35
C CYS A 92 -12.78 7.38 11.71
N PRO A 93 -11.67 6.72 12.11
CA PRO A 93 -11.56 6.09 13.42
C PRO A 93 -11.88 7.06 14.55
N GLU A 94 -12.70 6.64 15.51
CA GLU A 94 -13.07 7.47 16.66
C GLU A 94 -11.84 7.84 17.50
N GLU A 95 -10.84 6.96 17.52
CA GLU A 95 -9.54 7.14 18.17
C GLU A 95 -8.79 8.36 17.64
N LEU A 96 -9.01 8.73 16.37
CA LEU A 96 -8.38 9.91 15.77
C LEU A 96 -9.03 11.22 16.20
N LEU A 97 -10.29 11.20 16.65
CA LEU A 97 -11.05 12.41 16.97
C LEU A 97 -10.53 13.16 18.20
N LYS A 98 -9.69 12.52 19.03
CA LYS A 98 -9.02 13.16 20.18
C LYS A 98 -7.78 13.97 19.78
N TYR A 99 -7.29 13.82 18.54
CA TYR A 99 -6.11 14.49 18.03
C TYR A 99 -6.49 15.72 17.20
N SER A 100 -5.62 16.73 17.23
CA SER A 100 -5.77 17.92 16.39
C SER A 100 -4.96 17.69 15.11
N PRO A 101 -5.55 17.76 13.91
CA PRO A 101 -4.79 17.62 12.67
C PRO A 101 -3.85 18.80 12.40
N ASP A 102 -4.01 19.92 13.11
CA ASP A 102 -3.19 21.13 12.98
C ASP A 102 -1.98 21.15 13.92
N ASP A 103 -1.92 20.24 14.89
CA ASP A 103 -0.82 20.14 15.86
C ASP A 103 0.16 19.02 15.44
N PRO A 104 1.44 19.33 15.15
CA PRO A 104 2.42 18.33 14.74
C PRO A 104 2.64 17.19 15.75
N GLN A 105 2.55 17.46 17.06
CA GLN A 105 2.71 16.43 18.08
C GLN A 105 1.47 15.52 18.11
N HIS A 106 0.27 16.09 18.02
CA HIS A 106 -0.96 15.30 17.94
C HIS A 106 -1.00 14.43 16.68
N LEU A 107 -0.51 14.93 15.54
CA LEU A 107 -0.37 14.13 14.32
C LEU A 107 0.59 12.95 14.51
N GLU A 108 1.70 13.15 15.20
CA GLU A 108 2.66 12.07 15.48
C GLU A 108 2.07 11.04 16.45
N ASP A 109 1.40 11.48 17.51
CA ASP A 109 0.73 10.58 18.46
C ASP A 109 -0.36 9.76 17.77
N ALA A 110 -1.17 10.41 16.92
CA ALA A 110 -2.18 9.76 16.08
C ALA A 110 -1.55 8.73 15.12
N ARG A 111 -0.43 9.08 14.48
CA ARG A 111 0.29 8.19 13.57
C ARG A 111 0.79 6.94 14.29
N ILE A 112 1.33 7.09 15.50
CA ILE A 112 1.80 5.96 16.32
C ILE A 112 0.63 5.03 16.64
N GLU A 113 -0.49 5.54 17.15
CA GLU A 113 -1.66 4.74 17.51
C GLU A 113 -2.24 3.98 16.31
N VAL A 114 -2.43 4.66 15.17
CA VAL A 114 -2.89 4.01 13.93
C VAL A 114 -1.90 2.97 13.44
N SER A 115 -0.60 3.26 13.52
CA SER A 115 0.45 2.33 13.11
C SER A 115 0.46 1.06 13.98
N GLU A 116 0.24 1.16 15.28
CA GLU A 116 0.18 0.01 16.19
C GLU A 116 -1.03 -0.88 15.90
N LEU A 117 -2.21 -0.27 15.71
CA LEU A 117 -3.44 -0.99 15.35
C LEU A 117 -3.29 -1.73 14.01
N LEU A 118 -2.76 -1.07 12.99
CA LEU A 118 -2.52 -1.69 11.68
C LEU A 118 -1.47 -2.79 11.77
N LYS A 119 -0.38 -2.58 12.52
CA LYS A 119 0.65 -3.60 12.69
C LYS A 119 0.10 -4.85 13.37
N ALA A 120 -0.72 -4.69 14.41
CA ALA A 120 -1.41 -5.82 15.05
C ALA A 120 -2.32 -6.53 14.05
N PHE A 121 -3.18 -5.78 13.36
CA PHE A 121 -4.10 -6.31 12.34
C PHE A 121 -3.37 -7.14 11.27
N PHE A 122 -2.33 -6.60 10.64
CA PHE A 122 -1.60 -7.33 9.59
C PHE A 122 -0.81 -8.50 10.16
N SER A 123 -0.23 -8.39 11.35
CA SER A 123 0.51 -9.50 11.97
C SER A 123 -0.38 -10.71 12.26
N GLU A 124 -1.64 -10.46 12.64
CA GLU A 124 -2.64 -11.48 12.90
C GLU A 124 -3.24 -12.08 11.62
N ASN A 125 -3.39 -11.29 10.56
CA ASN A 125 -4.09 -11.70 9.33
C ASN A 125 -3.17 -12.17 8.20
N ILE A 126 -1.86 -11.97 8.31
CA ILE A 126 -0.88 -12.42 7.29
C ILE A 126 -0.14 -13.65 7.82
N PRO A 127 -0.36 -14.84 7.23
CA PRO A 127 0.35 -16.05 7.63
C PRO A 127 1.82 -16.01 7.19
N ASP A 128 2.67 -16.82 7.83
CA ASP A 128 4.12 -16.83 7.56
C ASP A 128 4.44 -17.34 6.13
N ASP A 129 3.55 -18.16 5.56
CA ASP A 129 3.64 -18.74 4.22
C ASP A 129 2.80 -17.97 3.18
N PHE A 130 2.40 -16.72 3.45
CA PHE A 130 1.50 -15.95 2.59
C PHE A 130 1.91 -15.89 1.11
N TRP A 131 3.22 -15.85 0.83
CA TRP A 131 3.79 -15.80 -0.51
C TRP A 131 4.16 -17.17 -1.11
N ASN A 132 3.90 -18.27 -0.39
CA ASN A 132 4.17 -19.64 -0.85
C ASN A 132 3.06 -20.13 -1.78
N HIS A 133 2.90 -19.45 -2.91
CA HIS A 133 1.90 -19.79 -3.92
C HIS A 133 2.47 -19.62 -5.34
N GLU A 134 1.89 -20.34 -6.28
CA GLU A 134 2.12 -20.10 -7.70
C GLU A 134 1.13 -19.06 -8.21
N CYS A 135 1.59 -18.14 -9.05
CA CYS A 135 0.73 -17.19 -9.72
C CYS A 135 1.26 -16.91 -11.12
N ASP A 136 0.36 -16.53 -12.01
CA ASP A 136 0.70 -16.08 -13.35
C ASP A 136 1.14 -14.61 -13.30
N GLY A 137 2.09 -14.26 -14.16
CA GLY A 137 2.61 -12.91 -14.26
C GLY A 137 4.04 -12.88 -14.76
N LEU A 138 4.41 -11.73 -15.28
CA LEU A 138 5.79 -11.43 -15.67
C LEU A 138 6.65 -11.31 -14.41
N SER A 139 7.89 -11.77 -14.53
CA SER A 139 8.95 -11.45 -13.59
C SER A 139 9.25 -9.95 -13.58
N LEU A 140 9.92 -9.45 -12.55
CA LEU A 140 10.35 -8.05 -12.51
C LEU A 140 11.26 -7.68 -13.69
N GLU A 141 12.12 -8.59 -14.14
CA GLU A 141 13.00 -8.36 -15.30
C GLU A 141 12.20 -8.26 -16.61
N GLU A 142 11.19 -9.11 -16.79
CA GLU A 142 10.29 -9.06 -17.95
C GLU A 142 9.44 -7.79 -17.95
N GLU A 143 8.87 -7.39 -16.80
CA GLU A 143 8.12 -6.13 -16.68
C GLU A 143 9.01 -4.93 -17.04
N ARG A 144 10.24 -4.87 -16.51
CA ARG A 144 11.22 -3.83 -16.84
C ARG A 144 11.59 -3.83 -18.33
N SER A 145 11.72 -5.00 -18.94
CA SER A 145 12.06 -5.14 -20.36
C SER A 145 10.95 -4.56 -21.25
N ILE A 146 9.69 -4.90 -20.97
CA ILE A 146 8.54 -4.34 -21.69
C ILE A 146 8.43 -2.83 -21.44
N TRP A 147 8.60 -2.40 -20.19
CA TRP A 147 8.57 -1.00 -19.82
C TRP A 147 9.62 -0.17 -20.58
N ALA A 148 10.86 -0.67 -20.67
CA ALA A 148 11.93 -0.03 -21.44
C ALA A 148 11.65 -0.02 -22.96
N GLN A 149 11.10 -1.11 -23.51
CA GLN A 149 10.72 -1.17 -24.93
C GLN A 149 9.63 -0.15 -25.29
N ASN A 150 8.70 0.12 -24.37
CA ASN A 150 7.61 1.08 -24.56
C ASN A 150 8.02 2.54 -24.27
N GLY A 151 9.31 2.82 -24.01
CA GLY A 151 9.80 4.17 -23.75
C GLY A 151 9.62 4.64 -22.30
N CYS A 152 9.47 3.72 -21.35
CA CYS A 152 9.44 4.00 -19.91
C CYS A 152 8.27 4.88 -19.45
N ALA A 153 7.10 4.79 -20.10
CA ALA A 153 5.91 5.53 -19.70
C ALA A 153 5.46 5.13 -18.28
N THR A 154 5.11 6.11 -17.44
CA THR A 154 4.55 5.87 -16.10
C THR A 154 3.04 5.71 -16.21
N GLU A 155 2.61 4.58 -16.73
CA GLU A 155 1.20 4.21 -16.74
C GLU A 155 0.77 3.74 -15.34
N GLU A 156 -0.53 3.85 -15.03
CA GLU A 156 -1.04 3.41 -13.74
C GLU A 156 -1.17 1.89 -13.71
N PHE A 157 -0.55 1.24 -12.71
CA PHE A 157 -0.63 -0.21 -12.52
C PHE A 157 -2.07 -0.73 -12.49
N PHE A 158 -2.99 -0.06 -11.78
CA PHE A 158 -4.40 -0.50 -11.73
C PHE A 158 -5.13 -0.34 -13.06
N VAL A 159 -4.70 0.58 -13.92
CA VAL A 159 -5.23 0.71 -15.29
C VAL A 159 -4.73 -0.46 -16.16
N LEU A 160 -3.45 -0.82 -16.03
CA LEU A 160 -2.82 -1.88 -16.83
C LEU A 160 -3.17 -3.29 -16.38
N SER A 161 -3.28 -3.52 -15.08
CA SER A 161 -3.48 -4.85 -14.50
C SER A 161 -4.88 -5.41 -14.69
N GLY A 162 -5.76 -4.68 -15.41
CA GLY A 162 -7.13 -5.08 -15.69
C GLY A 162 -8.06 -4.93 -14.49
N THR A 163 -7.61 -4.28 -13.40
CA THR A 163 -8.45 -3.88 -12.26
C THR A 163 -9.36 -2.70 -12.68
N ARG A 164 -10.13 -2.90 -13.76
CA ARG A 164 -11.16 -1.97 -14.22
C ARG A 164 -12.25 -1.91 -13.15
N SER A 165 -12.57 -0.69 -12.73
CA SER A 165 -13.72 -0.33 -11.87
C SER A 165 -13.48 -0.37 -10.36
N LEU A 166 -12.60 0.50 -9.86
CA LEU A 166 -12.72 0.99 -8.47
C LEU A 166 -13.28 2.42 -8.41
N LEU A 167 -13.41 3.11 -9.56
CA LEU A 167 -13.86 4.50 -9.66
C LEU A 167 -15.06 4.70 -10.61
N SER A 168 -15.74 3.61 -10.97
CA SER A 168 -17.03 3.62 -11.64
C SER A 168 -17.97 2.64 -10.98
#